data_AF-A0A4V5TRT3-F1
#
_entry.id   AF-A0A4V5TRT3-F1
#
_cell.length_a   1.000
_cell.length_b   1.000
_cell.length_c   1.000
_cell.angle_alpha   90.00
_cell.angle_beta   90.00
_cell.angle_gamma   90.00
#
_symmetry.space_group_name_H-M   'P 1'
#
loop_
_entity.id
_entity.type
_entity.pdbx_description
1 polymer ?
#
loop_
_entity_poly.entity_id
_entity_poly.type
_entity_poly.pdbx_seq_one_letter_code
_entity_poly.pdbx_strand_id
1 'polypeptide(L)'
;MFTMGHYDTNQTESNRNKVYKKTGYYFTGIIGAVIGAITIGLATPYINEVKGSAGQSPKHNEVNQATPISYKPEDVSNPQNMIESAKEVVVGVINYKQNADSFNTQDQSEEAGSGSGVIYKRNGNKAFIVTNNHVIDGANKVEVKLNNGKKVPAKVVGTDPLLDLAVLEIDGADVKRVATLGDSEKIRTGETVIAIGNPLGLEGSVTKGIISSKEREIPVSTFGDQQVDWQAQVIQTDAAINPG
;
A
#
# COMPACT_ATOMS: atom_id res chain seq x y z
N MET A 1 63.39 -6.40 28.79
CA MET A 1 63.52 -5.22 29.65
C MET A 1 62.23 -5.14 30.47
N PHE A 2 62.32 -5.50 31.77
CA PHE A 2 61.38 -5.29 32.91
C PHE A 2 59.89 -5.67 32.75
N THR A 3 59.16 -6.27 33.70
CA THR A 3 59.46 -6.75 35.05
C THR A 3 58.42 -7.78 35.48
N MET A 4 58.78 -8.59 36.47
CA MET A 4 58.02 -9.63 37.15
C MET A 4 56.99 -9.03 38.12
N GLY A 5 55.85 -9.71 38.30
CA GLY A 5 54.95 -9.51 39.43
C GLY A 5 54.28 -10.85 39.79
N HIS A 6 54.81 -11.52 40.81
CA HIS A 6 54.19 -12.66 41.47
C HIS A 6 53.25 -12.18 42.58
N TYR A 7 52.10 -12.84 42.74
CA TYR A 7 51.50 -13.05 44.04
C TYR A 7 51.02 -14.50 44.16
N ASP A 8 51.29 -15.02 45.35
CA ASP A 8 51.15 -16.39 45.81
C ASP A 8 49.72 -16.92 45.90
N THR A 9 49.69 -18.24 45.81
CA THR A 9 48.60 -19.17 46.11
C THR A 9 48.08 -19.09 47.55
N ASN A 10 46.78 -19.37 47.74
CA ASN A 10 46.35 -20.23 48.84
C ASN A 10 45.09 -21.03 48.50
N GLN A 11 45.16 -22.29 48.88
CA GLN A 11 44.25 -23.41 48.65
C GLN A 11 42.96 -23.29 49.46
N THR A 12 41.87 -23.91 48.98
CA THR A 12 41.21 -25.08 49.61
C THR A 12 40.02 -25.49 48.74
N GLU A 13 40.09 -26.68 48.14
CA GLU A 13 39.26 -27.87 48.48
C GLU A 13 37.79 -27.78 48.01
N SER A 14 37.13 -28.80 47.49
CA SER A 14 37.51 -30.11 46.98
C SER A 14 36.31 -30.65 46.18
N ASN A 15 36.55 -31.69 45.39
CA ASN A 15 35.61 -32.80 45.16
C ASN A 15 34.32 -32.53 44.35
N ARG A 16 34.27 -33.02 43.11
CA ARG A 16 33.98 -34.43 42.78
C ARG A 16 33.64 -34.57 41.29
N ASN A 17 34.37 -35.46 40.61
CA ASN A 17 33.92 -36.06 39.36
C ASN A 17 32.59 -36.81 39.58
N LYS A 18 31.61 -36.64 38.68
CA LYS A 18 30.59 -37.67 38.41
C LYS A 18 29.91 -37.49 37.05
N VAL A 19 30.41 -38.28 36.09
CA VAL A 19 29.69 -39.22 35.22
C VAL A 19 28.29 -38.79 34.73
N TYR A 20 28.20 -38.51 33.43
CA TYR A 20 26.94 -38.51 32.69
C TYR A 20 26.30 -39.91 32.72
N LYS A 21 25.10 -40.01 33.32
CA LYS A 21 24.21 -41.16 33.16
C LYS A 21 22.98 -40.76 32.33
N LYS A 22 22.77 -41.49 31.24
CA LYS A 22 21.53 -41.53 30.44
C LYS A 22 20.43 -42.27 31.20
N THR A 23 19.27 -41.63 31.42
CA THR A 23 17.91 -42.20 31.62
C THR A 23 16.96 -41.04 31.91
N GLY A 24 15.72 -40.91 31.44
CA GLY A 24 14.80 -41.72 30.64
C GLY A 24 13.44 -40.98 30.60
N TYR A 25 12.79 -40.94 29.44
CA TYR A 25 11.57 -40.17 29.16
C TYR A 25 10.29 -40.83 29.72
N TYR A 26 9.98 -40.65 31.01
CA TYR A 26 8.72 -41.17 31.59
C TYR A 26 7.94 -40.17 32.46
N PHE A 27 8.33 -38.89 32.52
CA PHE A 27 7.62 -37.87 33.33
C PHE A 27 6.82 -36.82 32.55
N THR A 28 6.80 -36.85 31.22
CA THR A 28 6.07 -35.86 30.40
C THR A 28 4.58 -36.17 30.18
N GLY A 29 4.13 -37.40 30.46
CA GLY A 29 2.75 -37.81 30.22
C GLY A 29 1.72 -37.25 31.21
N ILE A 30 2.09 -37.09 32.48
CA ILE A 30 1.14 -36.67 33.52
C ILE A 30 0.90 -35.14 33.47
N ILE A 31 1.93 -34.35 33.12
CA ILE A 31 1.80 -32.89 33.01
C ILE A 31 0.94 -32.49 31.79
N GLY A 32 1.05 -33.22 30.67
CA GLY A 32 0.23 -32.98 29.48
C GLY A 32 -1.26 -33.25 29.67
N ALA A 33 -1.61 -34.32 30.41
CA ALA A 33 -3.01 -34.69 30.66
C ALA A 33 -3.75 -33.69 31.57
N VAL A 34 -3.05 -33.12 32.57
CA VAL A 34 -3.64 -32.13 33.49
C VAL A 34 -3.92 -30.81 32.78
N ILE A 35 -3.02 -30.36 31.89
CA ILE A 35 -3.22 -29.11 31.12
C ILE A 35 -4.34 -29.27 30.10
N GLY A 36 -4.47 -30.43 29.44
CA GLY A 36 -5.54 -30.71 28.48
C GLY A 36 -6.95 -30.80 29.09
N ALA A 37 -7.07 -31.29 30.32
CA ALA A 37 -8.36 -31.35 31.02
C ALA A 37 -8.85 -29.97 31.50
N ILE A 38 -7.92 -29.06 31.85
CA ILE A 38 -8.25 -27.70 32.29
C ILE A 38 -8.74 -26.83 31.12
N THR A 39 -8.17 -26.99 29.91
CA THR A 39 -8.62 -26.22 28.72
C THR A 39 -9.99 -26.67 28.22
N ILE A 40 -10.36 -27.95 28.34
CA ILE A 40 -11.69 -28.45 27.97
C ILE A 40 -12.74 -28.07 29.03
N GLY A 41 -12.39 -28.13 30.33
CA GLY A 41 -13.32 -27.81 31.42
C GLY A 41 -13.73 -26.33 31.54
N LEU A 42 -12.91 -25.39 31.03
CA LEU A 42 -13.26 -23.97 30.99
C LEU A 42 -14.07 -23.57 29.74
N ALA A 43 -14.13 -24.42 28.72
CA ALA A 43 -14.92 -24.17 27.51
C ALA A 43 -16.39 -24.64 27.65
N THR A 44 -16.69 -25.54 28.59
CA THR A 44 -18.02 -26.16 28.71
C THR A 44 -19.18 -25.26 29.17
N PRO A 45 -19.00 -24.09 29.85
CA PRO A 45 -20.12 -23.17 30.04
C PRO A 45 -20.35 -22.23 28.85
N TYR A 46 -19.44 -22.15 27.86
CA TYR A 46 -19.59 -21.26 26.70
C TYR A 46 -20.37 -21.88 25.51
N ILE A 47 -20.73 -23.17 25.57
CA ILE A 47 -21.39 -23.88 24.46
C ILE A 47 -22.91 -24.05 24.66
N ASN A 48 -23.48 -23.56 25.77
CA ASN A 48 -24.90 -23.75 26.08
C ASN A 48 -25.85 -22.64 25.61
N GLU A 49 -25.43 -21.71 24.74
CA GLU A 49 -26.30 -20.68 24.16
C GLU A 49 -26.51 -20.84 22.64
N VAL A 50 -26.54 -22.09 22.16
CA VAL A 50 -27.01 -22.41 20.80
C VAL A 50 -28.05 -23.53 20.86
N LYS A 51 -29.22 -23.21 21.42
CA LYS A 51 -30.48 -23.90 21.11
C LYS A 51 -31.67 -23.10 21.64
N GLY A 52 -32.23 -22.27 20.77
CA GLY A 52 -33.58 -21.73 20.97
C GLY A 52 -33.79 -20.31 20.48
N SER A 53 -34.01 -20.12 19.19
CA SER A 53 -35.17 -19.37 18.65
C SER A 53 -35.01 -19.13 17.15
N ALA A 54 -36.04 -19.51 16.41
CA ALA A 54 -36.22 -19.16 15.03
C ALA A 54 -36.34 -17.63 14.87
N GLY A 55 -35.81 -17.10 13.77
CA GLY A 55 -36.14 -15.76 13.28
C GLY A 55 -35.06 -14.70 13.49
N GLN A 56 -34.20 -14.57 12.48
CA GLN A 56 -33.68 -13.32 11.86
C GLN A 56 -32.24 -13.55 11.40
N SER A 57 -32.07 -13.58 10.08
CA SER A 57 -30.76 -13.51 9.43
C SER A 57 -29.96 -12.34 10.02
N PRO A 58 -28.66 -12.51 10.34
CA PRO A 58 -27.84 -11.37 10.70
C PRO A 58 -27.79 -10.44 9.49
N LYS A 59 -28.22 -9.19 9.67
CA LYS A 59 -27.95 -8.11 8.71
C LYS A 59 -26.43 -8.04 8.56
N HIS A 60 -25.93 -8.58 7.46
CA HIS A 60 -24.59 -8.27 6.98
C HIS A 60 -24.57 -6.75 6.84
N ASN A 61 -23.81 -6.06 7.69
CA ASN A 61 -23.50 -4.66 7.42
C ASN A 61 -22.90 -4.66 6.01
N GLU A 62 -23.58 -4.00 5.08
CA GLU A 62 -23.05 -3.67 3.77
C GLU A 62 -21.79 -2.84 4.02
N VAL A 63 -20.64 -3.51 4.14
CA VAL A 63 -19.39 -2.89 3.74
C VAL A 63 -19.62 -2.60 2.27
N ASN A 64 -19.95 -1.35 1.96
CA ASN A 64 -20.13 -0.84 0.61
C ASN A 64 -18.91 -1.29 -0.22
N GLN A 65 -19.03 -2.42 -0.93
CA GLN A 65 -17.97 -2.90 -1.79
C GLN A 65 -17.90 -1.91 -2.94
N ALA A 66 -16.74 -1.30 -3.15
CA ALA A 66 -16.59 -0.38 -4.25
C ALA A 66 -16.80 -1.12 -5.56
N THR A 67 -17.64 -0.57 -6.44
CA THR A 67 -17.95 -1.20 -7.71
C THR A 67 -16.77 -1.01 -8.66
N PRO A 68 -16.15 -2.09 -9.19
CA PRO A 68 -15.13 -1.95 -10.22
C PRO A 68 -15.76 -1.34 -11.47
N ILE A 69 -15.14 -0.29 -12.02
CA ILE A 69 -15.53 0.21 -13.35
C ILE A 69 -14.94 -0.71 -14.41
N SER A 70 -15.80 -1.41 -15.15
CA SER A 70 -15.41 -2.25 -16.29
C SER A 70 -15.95 -1.64 -17.57
N TYR A 71 -15.08 -1.28 -18.49
CA TYR A 71 -15.46 -0.70 -19.77
C TYR A 71 -15.83 -1.79 -20.77
N LYS A 72 -16.97 -1.65 -21.45
CA LYS A 72 -17.33 -2.53 -22.58
C LYS A 72 -16.81 -1.93 -23.89
N PRO A 73 -16.48 -2.77 -24.90
CA PRO A 73 -16.09 -2.27 -26.23
C PRO A 73 -17.11 -1.31 -26.87
N GLU A 74 -18.38 -1.42 -26.48
CA GLU A 74 -19.48 -0.57 -26.93
C GLU A 74 -19.41 0.86 -26.36
N ASP A 75 -18.76 1.08 -25.21
CA ASP A 75 -18.57 2.40 -24.60
C ASP A 75 -17.58 3.29 -25.37
N VAL A 76 -16.75 2.70 -26.24
CA VAL A 76 -15.82 3.44 -27.12
C VAL A 76 -16.59 4.30 -28.13
N SER A 77 -17.86 3.94 -28.41
CA SER A 77 -18.76 4.73 -29.26
C SER A 77 -19.29 5.99 -28.57
N ASN A 78 -19.27 6.06 -27.24
CA ASN A 78 -19.64 7.23 -26.45
C ASN A 78 -18.58 7.55 -25.38
N PRO A 79 -17.52 8.30 -25.74
CA PRO A 79 -16.42 8.66 -24.84
C PRO A 79 -16.86 9.38 -23.55
N GLN A 80 -18.03 10.03 -23.55
CA GLN A 80 -18.51 10.80 -22.39
C GLN A 80 -18.78 9.89 -21.18
N ASN A 81 -19.37 8.72 -21.39
CA ASN A 81 -19.67 7.77 -20.32
C ASN A 81 -18.39 7.20 -19.69
N MET A 82 -17.35 6.99 -20.51
CA MET A 82 -16.05 6.52 -20.05
C MET A 82 -15.37 7.56 -19.17
N ILE A 83 -15.42 8.82 -19.60
CA ILE A 83 -14.82 9.96 -18.89
C ILE A 83 -15.52 10.16 -17.54
N GLU A 84 -16.86 10.17 -17.52
CA GLU A 84 -17.62 10.35 -16.29
C GLU A 84 -17.33 9.23 -15.27
N SER A 85 -17.23 8.00 -15.76
CA SER A 85 -16.90 6.85 -14.91
C SER A 85 -15.46 6.94 -14.35
N ALA A 86 -14.52 7.37 -15.18
CA ALA A 86 -13.12 7.49 -14.81
C ALA A 86 -12.87 8.66 -13.83
N LYS A 87 -13.58 9.77 -13.98
CA LYS A 87 -13.51 10.92 -13.05
C LYS A 87 -13.83 10.56 -11.61
N GLU A 88 -14.58 9.49 -11.37
CA GLU A 88 -14.86 9.02 -10.00
C GLU A 88 -13.71 8.23 -9.35
N VAL A 89 -12.76 7.71 -10.14
CA VAL A 89 -11.63 6.92 -9.63
C VAL A 89 -10.29 7.65 -9.77
N VAL A 90 -10.22 8.70 -10.58
CA VAL A 90 -9.04 9.57 -10.72
C VAL A 90 -9.13 10.71 -9.69
N VAL A 91 -8.11 10.78 -8.84
CA VAL A 91 -8.05 11.69 -7.68
C VAL A 91 -6.85 12.61 -7.77
N GLY A 92 -6.92 13.73 -7.05
CA GLY A 92 -5.75 14.58 -6.83
C GLY A 92 -4.89 14.05 -5.69
N VAL A 93 -3.58 14.12 -5.85
CA VAL A 93 -2.58 13.79 -4.85
C VAL A 93 -1.83 15.07 -4.53
N ILE A 94 -1.90 15.51 -3.28
CA ILE A 94 -1.33 16.77 -2.82
C ILE A 94 -0.21 16.44 -1.84
N ASN A 95 0.97 16.98 -2.10
CA ASN A 95 2.11 16.82 -1.23
C ASN A 95 2.39 18.11 -0.44
N TYR A 96 2.84 17.94 0.78
CA TYR A 96 3.16 19.03 1.70
C TYR A 96 4.60 18.88 2.19
N LYS A 97 5.34 19.98 2.18
CA LYS A 97 6.70 20.07 2.75
C LYS A 97 6.71 21.05 3.90
N GLN A 98 7.49 20.75 4.92
CA GLN A 98 7.67 21.66 6.04
C GLN A 98 8.64 22.77 5.63
N ASN A 99 8.22 24.03 5.79
CA ASN A 99 9.14 25.15 5.65
C ASN A 99 10.04 25.18 6.88
N ALA A 100 11.35 25.00 6.67
CA ALA A 100 12.34 24.99 7.74
C ALA A 100 12.74 26.41 8.17
N ASP A 101 11.78 27.28 8.46
CA ASP A 101 12.08 28.55 9.10
C ASP A 101 12.38 28.29 10.57
N SER A 102 13.68 28.29 10.91
CA SER A 102 14.26 27.93 12.22
C SER A 102 13.79 28.78 13.42
N PHE A 103 12.91 29.75 13.21
CA PHE A 103 12.47 30.71 14.23
C PHE A 103 10.96 30.70 14.53
N ASN A 104 10.16 29.88 13.83
CA ASN A 104 8.71 29.84 14.04
C ASN A 104 8.24 28.40 14.33
N THR A 105 7.91 28.11 15.59
CA THR A 105 7.44 26.80 16.09
C THR A 105 6.02 26.42 15.66
N GLN A 106 5.50 27.02 14.59
CA GLN A 106 4.17 26.71 14.09
C GLN A 106 4.35 25.78 12.88
N ASP A 107 3.94 24.52 13.03
CA ASP A 107 3.95 23.48 11.97
C ASP A 107 3.08 23.93 10.77
N GLN A 108 3.62 24.85 9.97
CA GLN A 108 3.02 25.25 8.70
C GLN A 108 3.66 24.40 7.61
N SER A 109 3.03 23.26 7.36
CA SER A 109 3.29 22.49 6.15
C SER A 109 2.63 23.21 4.97
N GLU A 110 3.42 23.66 4.01
CA GLU A 110 2.93 24.31 2.80
C GLU A 110 2.73 23.26 1.69
N GLU A 111 1.73 23.51 0.85
CA GLU A 111 1.50 22.70 -0.34
C GLU A 111 2.69 22.89 -1.28
N ALA A 112 3.46 21.83 -1.50
CA ALA A 112 4.72 21.89 -2.25
C ALA A 112 4.58 21.30 -3.66
N GLY A 113 3.52 20.54 -3.92
CA GLY A 113 3.24 19.97 -5.23
C GLY A 113 1.89 19.27 -5.28
N SER A 114 1.40 19.08 -6.49
CA SER A 114 0.16 18.37 -6.77
C SER A 114 0.33 17.46 -7.99
N GLY A 115 -0.33 16.33 -7.97
CA GLY A 115 -0.29 15.31 -9.01
C GLY A 115 -1.58 14.49 -9.06
N SER A 116 -1.61 13.48 -9.92
CA SER A 116 -2.79 12.64 -10.11
C SER A 116 -2.59 11.23 -9.55
N GLY A 117 -3.68 10.58 -9.13
CA GLY A 117 -3.67 9.19 -8.72
C GLY A 117 -4.92 8.44 -9.15
N VAL A 118 -4.86 7.11 -9.17
CA VAL A 118 -5.98 6.24 -9.55
C VAL A 118 -6.30 5.28 -8.41
N ILE A 119 -7.54 5.32 -7.94
CA ILE A 119 -8.04 4.36 -6.95
C ILE A 119 -8.26 3.01 -7.65
N TYR A 120 -7.47 1.99 -7.33
CA TYR A 120 -7.51 0.69 -8.02
C TYR A 120 -8.00 -0.46 -7.15
N LYS A 121 -8.09 -0.27 -5.82
CA LYS A 121 -8.50 -1.32 -4.89
C LYS A 121 -9.17 -0.74 -3.66
N ARG A 122 -10.19 -1.45 -3.17
CA ARG A 122 -10.77 -1.24 -1.84
C ARG A 122 -10.73 -2.56 -1.07
N ASN A 123 -10.26 -2.54 0.17
CA ASN A 123 -10.27 -3.68 1.08
C ASN A 123 -10.85 -3.24 2.43
N GLY A 124 -12.08 -3.66 2.73
CA GLY A 124 -12.82 -3.19 3.89
C GLY A 124 -12.97 -1.67 3.91
N ASN A 125 -12.44 -1.05 4.97
CA ASN A 125 -12.51 0.40 5.20
C ASN A 125 -11.31 1.16 4.60
N LYS A 126 -10.47 0.49 3.80
CA LYS A 126 -9.29 1.08 3.18
C LYS A 126 -9.41 1.10 1.67
N ALA A 127 -8.91 2.16 1.05
CA ALA A 127 -8.77 2.25 -0.39
C ALA A 127 -7.31 2.54 -0.76
N PHE A 128 -6.88 1.98 -1.90
CA PHE A 128 -5.52 2.07 -2.39
C PHE A 128 -5.46 2.83 -3.70
N ILE A 129 -4.49 3.73 -3.79
CA ILE A 129 -4.26 4.60 -4.92
C ILE A 129 -2.87 4.31 -5.48
N VAL A 130 -2.76 4.20 -6.81
CA VAL A 130 -1.48 4.23 -7.50
C VAL A 130 -1.23 5.64 -8.03
N THR A 131 0.00 6.13 -7.89
CA THR A 131 0.46 7.43 -8.41
C THR A 131 1.94 7.31 -8.78
N ASN A 132 2.54 8.38 -9.30
CA ASN A 132 3.96 8.41 -9.55
C ASN A 132 4.75 8.69 -8.26
N ASN A 133 5.96 8.12 -8.16
CA ASN A 133 6.82 8.34 -7.00
C ASN A 133 7.21 9.82 -6.88
N HIS A 134 7.56 10.47 -7.99
CA HIS A 134 7.97 11.87 -7.99
C HIS A 134 6.87 12.84 -7.49
N VAL A 135 5.60 12.43 -7.53
CA VAL A 135 4.47 13.23 -7.02
C VAL A 135 4.51 13.33 -5.49
N ILE A 136 5.04 12.32 -4.79
CA ILE A 136 5.07 12.25 -3.33
C ILE A 136 6.48 12.35 -2.74
N ASP A 137 7.49 12.52 -3.57
CA ASP A 137 8.88 12.48 -3.15
C ASP A 137 9.27 13.67 -2.24
N GLY A 138 9.97 13.34 -1.15
CA GLY A 138 10.35 14.29 -0.10
C GLY A 138 9.18 14.94 0.64
N ALA A 139 7.95 14.43 0.51
CA ALA A 139 6.79 14.96 1.20
C ALA A 139 6.78 14.56 2.68
N ASN A 140 6.51 15.51 3.58
CA ASN A 140 6.28 15.23 5.00
C ASN A 140 4.85 14.72 5.24
N LYS A 141 3.91 15.14 4.39
CA LYS A 141 2.51 14.77 4.45
C LYS A 141 1.94 14.68 3.03
N VAL A 142 1.05 13.70 2.83
CA VAL A 142 0.32 13.50 1.57
C VAL A 142 -1.17 13.48 1.87
N GLU A 143 -1.95 14.20 1.06
CA GLU A 143 -3.41 14.14 1.06
C GLU A 143 -3.93 13.74 -0.32
N VAL A 144 -5.03 13.00 -0.33
CA VAL A 144 -5.76 12.68 -1.55
C VAL A 144 -7.03 13.52 -1.58
N LYS A 145 -7.23 14.27 -2.67
CA LYS A 145 -8.46 15.01 -2.92
C LYS A 145 -9.38 14.18 -3.82
N LEU A 146 -10.48 13.73 -3.25
CA LEU A 146 -11.50 12.94 -3.92
C LEU A 146 -12.36 13.80 -4.87
N ASN A 147 -13.09 13.14 -5.77
CA ASN A 147 -13.98 13.80 -6.75
C ASN A 147 -15.08 14.65 -6.10
N ASN A 148 -15.49 14.32 -4.87
CA ASN A 148 -16.44 15.10 -4.07
C ASN A 148 -15.81 16.35 -3.42
N GLY A 149 -14.53 16.63 -3.71
CA GLY A 149 -13.77 17.77 -3.19
C GLY A 149 -13.14 17.54 -1.82
N LYS A 150 -13.45 16.43 -1.12
CA LYS A 150 -12.91 16.14 0.21
C LYS A 150 -11.42 15.78 0.12
N LYS A 151 -10.61 16.40 0.99
CA LYS A 151 -9.22 16.01 1.23
C LYS A 151 -9.17 14.95 2.32
N VAL A 152 -8.45 13.86 2.06
CA VAL A 152 -8.30 12.72 2.98
C VAL A 152 -6.80 12.48 3.19
N PRO A 153 -6.32 12.40 4.44
CA PRO A 153 -4.93 12.04 4.71
C PRO A 153 -4.58 10.68 4.09
N ALA A 154 -3.42 10.60 3.46
CA ALA A 154 -2.92 9.39 2.84
C ALA A 154 -1.65 8.90 3.51
N LYS A 155 -1.55 7.57 3.66
CA LYS A 155 -0.33 6.90 4.10
C LYS A 155 0.39 6.31 2.89
N VAL A 156 1.69 6.53 2.80
CA VAL A 156 2.52 5.83 1.81
C VAL A 156 2.67 4.36 2.24
N VAL A 157 2.20 3.44 1.40
CA VAL A 157 2.29 1.99 1.61
C VAL A 157 3.63 1.46 1.11
N GLY A 158 4.09 1.98 -0.03
CA GLY A 158 5.36 1.63 -0.64
C GLY A 158 5.64 2.49 -1.85
N THR A 159 6.91 2.56 -2.22
CA THR A 159 7.42 3.31 -3.37
C THR A 159 8.41 2.46 -4.16
N ASP A 160 8.48 2.73 -5.45
CA ASP A 160 9.49 2.24 -6.37
C ASP A 160 10.01 3.44 -7.18
N PRO A 161 11.14 4.05 -6.74
CA PRO A 161 11.74 5.17 -7.45
C PRO A 161 12.26 4.81 -8.85
N LEU A 162 12.57 3.53 -9.12
CA LEU A 162 13.10 3.09 -10.42
C LEU A 162 12.02 3.07 -11.49
N LEU A 163 10.83 2.60 -11.11
CA LEU A 163 9.65 2.58 -11.98
C LEU A 163 8.80 3.86 -11.89
N ASP A 164 9.21 4.80 -11.04
CA ASP A 164 8.46 6.00 -10.70
C ASP A 164 7.02 5.70 -10.26
N LEU A 165 6.85 4.73 -9.36
CA LEU A 165 5.55 4.31 -8.82
C LEU A 165 5.46 4.46 -7.31
N ALA A 166 4.27 4.80 -6.81
CA ALA A 166 3.94 4.79 -5.40
C ALA A 166 2.53 4.26 -5.15
N VAL A 167 2.35 3.61 -4.02
CA VAL A 167 1.04 3.16 -3.53
C VAL A 167 0.69 3.91 -2.25
N LEU A 168 -0.49 4.51 -2.25
CA LEU A 168 -1.06 5.23 -1.12
C LEU A 168 -2.25 4.47 -0.55
N GLU A 169 -2.47 4.58 0.76
CA GLU A 169 -3.67 4.09 1.46
C GLU A 169 -4.43 5.27 2.07
N ILE A 170 -5.74 5.29 1.87
CA ILE A 170 -6.67 6.24 2.52
C ILE A 170 -7.81 5.51 3.23
N ASP A 171 -8.56 6.24 4.05
CA ASP A 171 -9.87 5.79 4.49
C ASP A 171 -10.83 5.68 3.29
N GLY A 172 -11.49 4.52 3.17
CA GLY A 172 -12.34 4.16 2.03
C GLY A 172 -13.81 4.53 2.19
N ALA A 173 -14.23 5.24 3.25
CA ALA A 173 -15.65 5.54 3.48
C ALA A 173 -16.30 6.27 2.30
N ASP A 174 -15.56 7.20 1.67
CA ASP A 174 -16.03 8.01 0.54
C ASP A 174 -15.69 7.40 -0.83
N VAL A 175 -15.05 6.23 -0.87
CA VAL A 175 -14.61 5.57 -2.11
C VAL A 175 -15.68 4.60 -2.62
N LYS A 176 -16.48 5.04 -3.60
CA LYS A 176 -17.61 4.25 -4.13
C LYS A 176 -17.22 3.35 -5.30
N ARG A 177 -16.20 3.72 -6.07
CA ARG A 177 -15.74 2.99 -7.25
C ARG A 177 -14.22 2.82 -7.24
N VAL A 178 -13.76 1.80 -7.93
CA VAL A 178 -12.33 1.54 -8.17
C VAL A 178 -12.11 1.23 -9.64
N ALA A 179 -10.96 1.63 -10.16
CA ALA A 179 -10.51 1.28 -11.50
C ALA A 179 -10.30 -0.23 -11.60
N THR A 180 -10.81 -0.83 -12.69
CA THR A 180 -10.37 -2.16 -13.09
C THR A 180 -9.08 -2.02 -13.88
N LEU A 181 -8.03 -2.74 -13.47
CA LEU A 181 -6.79 -2.77 -14.22
C LEU A 181 -6.96 -3.64 -15.47
N GLY A 182 -6.55 -3.08 -16.61
CA GLY A 182 -6.49 -3.80 -17.88
C GLY A 182 -5.22 -4.64 -18.01
N ASP A 183 -5.20 -5.47 -19.06
CA ASP A 183 -4.04 -6.25 -19.44
C ASP A 183 -3.25 -5.51 -20.52
N SER A 184 -2.08 -4.97 -20.16
CA SER A 184 -1.23 -4.21 -21.07
C SER A 184 -0.65 -5.05 -22.20
N GLU A 185 -0.61 -6.38 -22.09
CA GLU A 185 -0.11 -7.24 -23.16
C GLU A 185 -1.08 -7.27 -24.36
N LYS A 186 -2.36 -6.98 -24.12
CA LYS A 186 -3.45 -7.07 -25.11
C LYS A 186 -3.72 -5.77 -25.87
N ILE A 187 -3.14 -4.65 -25.46
CA ILE A 187 -3.33 -3.37 -26.14
C ILE A 187 -2.69 -3.41 -27.53
N ARG A 188 -3.23 -2.60 -28.47
CA ARG A 188 -2.69 -2.52 -29.83
C ARG A 188 -2.31 -1.10 -30.21
N THR A 189 -1.23 -0.95 -30.99
CA THR A 189 -0.93 0.32 -31.64
C THR A 189 -2.12 0.81 -32.46
N GLY A 190 -2.45 2.10 -32.36
CA GLY A 190 -3.62 2.72 -32.97
C GLY A 190 -4.90 2.61 -32.14
N GLU A 191 -4.91 1.87 -31.04
CA GLU A 191 -6.05 1.81 -30.13
C GLU A 191 -6.28 3.17 -29.46
N THR A 192 -7.53 3.62 -29.42
CA THR A 192 -7.89 4.89 -28.78
C THR A 192 -7.65 4.81 -27.28
N VAL A 193 -7.01 5.83 -26.73
CA VAL A 193 -6.85 6.02 -25.28
C VAL A 193 -7.32 7.38 -24.84
N ILE A 194 -7.75 7.44 -23.58
CA ILE A 194 -8.10 8.65 -22.88
C ILE A 194 -7.16 8.76 -21.69
N ALA A 195 -6.39 9.85 -21.62
CA ALA A 195 -5.62 10.18 -20.43
C ALA A 195 -6.41 11.17 -19.58
N ILE A 196 -6.46 10.90 -18.28
CA ILE A 196 -7.23 11.69 -17.33
C ILE A 196 -6.32 12.02 -16.16
N GLY A 197 -6.15 13.32 -15.89
CA GLY A 197 -5.43 13.84 -14.74
C GLY A 197 -6.36 14.61 -13.84
N ASN A 198 -6.02 14.73 -12.57
CA ASN A 198 -6.74 15.55 -11.60
C ASN A 198 -5.80 16.18 -10.56
N PRO A 199 -4.70 16.86 -10.96
CA PRO A 199 -3.70 17.40 -10.04
C PRO A 199 -4.30 18.17 -8.86
N LEU A 200 -5.23 19.07 -9.18
CA LEU A 200 -5.82 19.99 -8.21
C LEU A 200 -7.08 19.42 -7.53
N GLY A 201 -7.52 18.20 -7.87
CA GLY A 201 -8.81 17.67 -7.45
C GLY A 201 -10.00 18.53 -7.89
N LEU A 202 -9.91 19.19 -9.07
CA LEU A 202 -10.92 20.08 -9.67
C LEU A 202 -11.11 19.67 -11.13
N GLU A 203 -12.36 19.50 -11.58
CA GLU A 203 -12.88 19.14 -12.93
C GLU A 203 -12.14 18.12 -13.83
N GLY A 204 -10.92 17.70 -13.49
CA GLY A 204 -10.01 16.84 -14.23
C GLY A 204 -9.56 17.43 -15.57
N SER A 205 -8.32 17.15 -15.98
CA SER A 205 -7.92 17.28 -17.37
C SER A 205 -8.24 15.96 -18.09
N VAL A 206 -8.78 16.05 -19.30
CA VAL A 206 -9.09 14.89 -20.13
C VAL A 206 -8.51 15.13 -21.52
N THR A 207 -7.69 14.21 -21.98
CA THR A 207 -7.10 14.26 -23.32
C THR A 207 -7.31 12.93 -24.01
N LYS A 208 -7.47 12.97 -25.34
CA LYS A 208 -7.67 11.79 -26.17
C LYS A 208 -6.48 11.64 -27.12
N GLY A 209 -6.11 10.40 -27.35
CA GLY A 209 -5.10 10.02 -28.34
C GLY A 209 -5.22 8.56 -28.71
N ILE A 210 -4.11 7.99 -29.14
CA ILE A 210 -3.93 6.58 -29.48
C ILE A 210 -2.67 6.02 -28.83
N ILE A 211 -2.63 4.70 -28.67
CA ILE A 211 -1.37 3.99 -28.41
C ILE A 211 -0.47 4.15 -29.64
N SER A 212 0.63 4.89 -29.50
CA SER A 212 1.65 5.04 -30.54
C SER A 212 2.63 3.87 -30.54
N SER A 213 2.96 3.33 -29.36
CA SER A 213 3.80 2.13 -29.20
C SER A 213 3.48 1.43 -27.87
N LYS A 214 3.54 0.09 -27.86
CA LYS A 214 3.27 -0.73 -26.66
C LYS A 214 4.48 -0.89 -25.76
N GLU A 215 5.67 -1.03 -26.34
CA GLU A 215 6.91 -1.40 -25.65
C GLU A 215 8.03 -0.49 -26.12
N ARG A 216 8.06 0.74 -25.60
CA ARG A 216 9.19 1.65 -25.80
C ARG A 216 10.15 1.51 -24.64
N GLU A 217 11.42 1.28 -24.93
CA GLU A 217 12.48 1.33 -23.93
C GLU A 217 12.95 2.78 -23.74
N ILE A 218 12.95 3.23 -22.49
CA ILE A 218 13.48 4.53 -22.07
C ILE A 218 14.70 4.28 -21.18
N PRO A 219 15.86 4.86 -21.51
CA PRO A 219 17.03 4.74 -20.68
C PRO A 219 16.82 5.45 -19.35
N VAL A 220 17.14 4.76 -18.25
CA VAL A 220 17.09 5.30 -16.88
C VAL A 220 18.48 5.19 -16.27
N SER A 221 18.87 6.22 -15.52
CA SER A 221 20.06 6.22 -14.67
C SER A 221 19.63 6.07 -13.22
N THR A 222 19.97 4.95 -12.58
CA THR A 222 19.53 4.68 -11.21
C THR A 222 20.34 5.43 -10.15
N PHE A 223 21.56 5.85 -10.47
CA PHE A 223 22.48 6.54 -9.54
C PHE A 223 22.61 8.05 -9.78
N GLY A 224 21.90 8.61 -10.76
CA GLY A 224 21.95 10.05 -11.08
C GLY A 224 23.31 10.51 -11.63
N ASP A 225 24.16 9.56 -12.04
CA ASP A 225 25.49 9.80 -12.63
C ASP A 225 25.42 9.98 -14.16
N GLN A 226 24.19 10.04 -14.70
CA GLN A 226 23.89 10.12 -16.13
C GLN A 226 24.35 8.90 -16.94
N GLN A 227 24.81 7.84 -16.28
CA GLN A 227 25.04 6.55 -16.92
C GLN A 227 23.75 5.75 -16.93
N VAL A 228 23.41 5.25 -18.11
CA VAL A 228 22.24 4.39 -18.30
C VAL A 228 22.60 2.99 -17.86
N ASP A 229 21.95 2.53 -16.81
CA ASP A 229 22.14 1.22 -16.19
C ASP A 229 20.82 0.42 -16.15
N TRP A 230 19.71 1.02 -16.56
CA TRP A 230 18.42 0.36 -16.66
C TRP A 230 17.58 0.86 -17.86
N GLN A 231 16.62 0.04 -18.30
CA GLN A 231 15.69 0.37 -19.38
C GLN A 231 14.25 0.20 -18.89
N ALA A 232 13.50 1.30 -18.87
CA ALA A 232 12.08 1.28 -18.57
C ALA A 232 11.27 0.90 -19.80
N GLN A 233 10.39 -0.10 -19.66
CA GLN A 233 9.39 -0.38 -20.68
C GLN A 233 8.15 0.47 -20.44
N VAL A 234 7.82 1.33 -21.39
CA VAL A 234 6.69 2.24 -21.30
C VAL A 234 5.77 2.12 -22.50
N ILE A 235 4.50 2.44 -22.26
CA ILE A 235 3.50 2.64 -23.32
C ILE A 235 3.65 4.08 -23.82
N GLN A 236 3.76 4.25 -25.13
CA GLN A 236 3.77 5.57 -25.76
C GLN A 236 2.37 5.91 -26.28
N THR A 237 1.92 7.12 -26.00
CA THR A 237 0.66 7.69 -26.50
C THR A 237 0.89 9.09 -27.07
N ASP A 238 0.03 9.50 -28.00
CA ASP A 238 -0.04 10.90 -28.47
C ASP A 238 -1.14 11.71 -27.75
N ALA A 239 -1.86 11.10 -26.81
CA ALA A 239 -2.73 11.83 -25.90
C ALA A 239 -1.86 12.83 -25.11
N ALA A 240 -2.28 14.09 -25.06
CA ALA A 240 -1.51 15.12 -24.37
C ALA A 240 -1.40 14.80 -22.87
N ILE A 241 -0.16 14.71 -22.37
CA ILE A 241 0.17 14.56 -20.95
C ILE A 241 0.85 15.84 -20.49
N ASN A 242 0.29 16.47 -19.46
CA ASN A 242 0.78 17.73 -18.91
C ASN A 242 1.21 17.53 -17.45
N PRO A 243 2.07 18.41 -16.90
CA PRO A 243 2.43 18.36 -15.49
C PRO A 243 1.20 18.36 -14.58
N GLY A 244 1.17 17.41 -13.64
CA GLY A 244 0.11 17.27 -12.64
C GLY A 244 -0.32 15.83 -12.39
#